data_AF-A0A962BBX3-F1
#
_entry.id   AF-A0A962BBX3-F1
#
_cell.length_a   1.000
_cell.length_b   1.000
_cell.length_c   1.000
_cell.angle_alpha   90.00
_cell.angle_beta   90.00
_cell.angle_gamma   90.00
#
_symmetry.space_group_name_H-M   'P 1'
#
loop_
_entity.id
_entity.type
_entity.pdbx_description
1 polymer ?
#
loop_
_entity_poly.entity_id
_entity_poly.type
_entity_poly.pdbx_seq_one_letter_code
_entity_poly.pdbx_strand_id
1 'polypeptide(L)'
;MPQKSALQKGKKLPPAILPQGDFLPDPVLRPLASQMEVDLVVKEDGRIFLLHDKPFRDILNWVEFDRDRGVLSLVTQKGRTQDLGMDIPEDTQDFMLETQNISLWRMQDGQIADMYILPFLVRNLNA
;
A
#
# COMPACT_ATOMS: atom_id res chain seq x y z
N MET A 1 -17.19 18.11 -74.88
CA MET A 1 -17.75 17.50 -73.66
C MET A 1 -16.68 17.55 -72.58
N PRO A 2 -16.88 18.24 -71.44
CA PRO A 2 -15.87 18.35 -70.39
C PRO A 2 -16.01 17.22 -69.36
N GLN A 3 -14.91 16.51 -69.06
CA GLN A 3 -14.85 15.57 -67.95
C GLN A 3 -14.72 16.34 -66.63
N LYS A 4 -15.60 16.04 -65.67
CA LYS A 4 -15.61 16.62 -64.33
C LYS A 4 -14.45 16.08 -63.49
N SER A 5 -13.65 16.99 -62.94
CA SER A 5 -12.66 16.73 -61.90
C SER A 5 -13.35 16.26 -60.61
N ALA A 6 -12.97 15.09 -60.10
CA ALA A 6 -13.43 14.59 -58.81
C ALA A 6 -12.40 14.95 -57.73
N LEU A 7 -12.77 15.89 -56.85
CA LEU A 7 -12.09 16.14 -55.58
C LEU A 7 -12.10 14.84 -54.75
N GLN A 8 -10.92 14.24 -54.52
CA GLN A 8 -10.78 13.18 -53.52
C GLN A 8 -10.93 13.80 -52.12
N LYS A 9 -12.02 13.45 -51.44
CA LYS A 9 -12.26 13.77 -50.03
C LYS A 9 -11.12 13.21 -49.17
N GLY A 10 -10.54 14.06 -48.33
CA GLY A 10 -9.47 13.69 -47.40
C GLY A 10 -9.86 12.47 -46.56
N LYS A 11 -9.06 11.40 -46.67
CA LYS A 11 -9.13 10.26 -45.75
C LYS A 11 -8.84 10.80 -44.34
N LYS A 12 -9.86 10.85 -43.48
CA LYS A 12 -9.65 11.00 -42.03
C LYS A 12 -8.74 9.83 -41.62
N LEU A 13 -7.56 10.16 -41.11
CA LEU A 13 -6.72 9.20 -40.41
C LEU A 13 -7.56 8.58 -39.28
N PRO A 14 -7.55 7.25 -39.12
CA PRO A 14 -8.16 6.64 -37.94
C PRO A 14 -7.54 7.26 -36.69
N PRO A 15 -8.30 7.44 -35.59
CA PRO A 15 -7.74 7.94 -34.34
C PRO A 15 -6.57 7.03 -33.97
N ALA A 16 -5.44 7.64 -33.64
CA ALA A 16 -4.27 6.91 -33.15
C ALA A 16 -4.72 6.07 -31.96
N ILE A 17 -4.69 4.74 -32.11
CA ILE A 17 -4.76 3.83 -30.98
C ILE A 17 -3.43 4.04 -30.28
N LEU A 18 -3.42 4.86 -29.23
CA LEU A 18 -2.29 4.88 -28.32
C LEU A 18 -2.06 3.42 -27.90
N PRO A 19 -0.83 2.88 -27.99
CA PRO A 19 -0.56 1.59 -27.37
C PRO A 19 -1.05 1.73 -25.93
N GLN A 20 -2.04 0.92 -25.55
CA GLN A 20 -2.54 0.92 -24.19
C GLN A 20 -1.32 0.58 -23.34
N GLY A 21 -0.76 1.61 -22.70
CA GLY A 21 0.50 1.51 -22.00
C GLY A 21 0.42 0.31 -21.09
N ASP A 22 1.43 -0.54 -21.19
CA ASP A 22 1.64 -1.70 -20.33
C ASP A 22 1.12 -1.37 -18.92
N PHE A 23 0.06 -2.06 -18.50
CA PHE A 23 -0.60 -1.83 -17.21
C PHE A 23 0.44 -2.05 -16.10
N LEU A 24 1.14 -0.99 -15.71
CA LEU A 24 1.96 -1.02 -14.52
C LEU A 24 1.00 -1.33 -13.37
N PRO A 25 1.29 -2.35 -12.55
CA PRO A 25 0.44 -2.67 -11.41
C PRO A 25 0.32 -1.44 -10.51
N ASP A 26 -0.87 -1.21 -9.94
CA ASP A 26 -1.12 -0.05 -9.09
C ASP A 26 -0.04 0.03 -7.99
N PRO A 27 0.68 1.17 -7.87
CA PRO A 27 1.72 1.33 -6.87
C PRO A 27 1.14 1.39 -5.45
N VAL A 28 -0.15 1.70 -5.33
CA VAL A 28 -0.89 1.82 -4.08
C VAL A 28 -1.98 0.75 -4.04
N LEU A 29 -1.89 -0.13 -3.04
CA LEU A 29 -2.87 -1.17 -2.80
C LEU A 29 -4.03 -0.63 -1.97
N ARG A 30 -5.19 -1.32 -2.04
CA ARG A 30 -6.33 -1.00 -1.17
C ARG A 30 -5.97 -1.17 0.31
N PRO A 31 -6.55 -0.39 1.23
CA PRO A 31 -6.23 -0.48 2.65
C PRO A 31 -6.37 -1.90 3.21
N LEU A 32 -5.46 -2.31 4.08
CA LEU A 32 -5.35 -3.67 4.59
C LEU A 32 -6.64 -4.09 5.32
N ALA A 33 -7.15 -3.22 6.19
CA ALA A 33 -8.40 -3.40 6.93
C ALA A 33 -9.65 -3.54 6.03
N SER A 34 -9.57 -3.17 4.75
CA SER A 34 -10.67 -3.39 3.78
C SER A 34 -10.67 -4.81 3.18
N GLN A 35 -9.63 -5.61 3.44
CA GLN A 35 -9.41 -6.91 2.79
C GLN A 35 -9.32 -8.08 3.78
N MET A 36 -8.96 -7.79 5.03
CA MET A 36 -8.71 -8.78 6.08
C MET A 36 -8.95 -8.16 7.45
N GLU A 37 -9.18 -8.99 8.45
CA GLU A 37 -9.27 -8.52 9.84
C GLU A 37 -7.86 -8.19 10.32
N VAL A 38 -7.70 -7.00 10.91
CA VAL A 38 -6.42 -6.52 11.41
C VAL A 38 -6.61 -5.83 12.74
N ASP A 39 -5.65 -6.01 13.64
CA ASP A 39 -5.55 -5.27 14.89
C ASP A 39 -4.12 -4.77 15.09
N LEU A 40 -3.98 -3.52 15.53
CA LEU A 40 -2.70 -2.95 15.91
C LEU A 40 -2.62 -2.87 17.43
N VAL A 41 -1.64 -3.55 18.01
CA VAL A 41 -1.34 -3.48 19.44
C VAL A 41 -0.01 -2.78 19.61
N VAL A 42 -0.06 -1.62 20.28
CA VAL A 42 1.13 -0.87 20.68
C VAL A 42 1.24 -0.95 22.19
N LYS A 43 2.43 -1.27 22.69
CA LYS A 43 2.74 -1.30 24.12
C LYS A 43 3.51 -0.04 24.51
N GLU A 44 3.37 0.37 25.76
CA GLU A 44 4.08 1.53 26.33
C GLU A 44 5.61 1.38 26.28
N ASP A 45 6.11 0.14 26.20
CA ASP A 45 7.54 -0.17 26.04
C ASP A 45 8.03 -0.12 24.58
N GLY A 46 7.19 0.34 23.66
CA GLY A 46 7.49 0.49 22.24
C GLY A 46 7.41 -0.78 21.42
N ARG A 47 6.94 -1.91 21.99
CA ARG A 47 6.65 -3.10 21.18
C ARG A 47 5.36 -2.90 20.38
N ILE A 48 5.44 -3.20 19.09
CA ILE A 48 4.32 -3.10 18.15
C ILE A 48 4.01 -4.48 17.56
N PHE A 49 2.74 -4.85 17.60
CA PHE A 49 2.21 -6.07 16.99
C PHE A 49 1.09 -5.73 16.02
N LEU A 50 1.19 -6.23 14.79
CA LEU A 50 0.09 -6.22 13.82
C LEU A 50 -0.46 -7.63 13.68
N LEU A 51 -1.67 -7.85 14.17
CA LEU A 51 -2.37 -9.12 14.07
C LEU A 51 -3.21 -9.12 12.79
N HIS A 52 -3.28 -10.25 12.09
CA HIS A 52 -4.07 -10.37 10.87
C HIS A 52 -4.59 -11.80 10.62
N ASP A 53 -5.74 -11.97 9.97
CA ASP A 53 -6.38 -13.28 9.75
C ASP A 53 -5.99 -13.96 8.43
N LYS A 54 -5.35 -13.23 7.49
CA LYS A 54 -5.03 -13.74 6.13
C LYS A 54 -3.56 -13.57 5.78
N PRO A 55 -2.98 -14.46 4.96
CA PRO A 55 -1.62 -14.23 4.45
C PRO A 55 -1.56 -12.98 3.57
N PHE A 56 -0.43 -12.27 3.62
CA PHE A 56 -0.16 -11.17 2.69
C PHE A 56 -0.01 -11.71 1.26
N ARG A 57 -0.54 -10.95 0.29
CA ARG A 57 -0.45 -11.32 -1.13
C ARG A 57 0.97 -11.21 -1.69
N ASP A 58 1.77 -10.34 -1.08
CA ASP A 58 3.12 -10.03 -1.51
C ASP A 58 4.08 -10.08 -0.33
N ILE A 59 5.35 -10.31 -0.64
CA ILE A 59 6.41 -10.28 0.35
C ILE A 59 6.60 -8.84 0.81
N LEU A 60 6.44 -8.64 2.12
CA LEU A 60 6.65 -7.36 2.78
C LEU A 60 8.15 -7.11 2.96
N ASN A 61 8.54 -5.84 2.94
CA ASN A 61 9.91 -5.41 3.12
C ASN A 61 10.09 -4.60 4.41
N TRP A 62 9.24 -3.60 4.64
CA TRP A 62 9.18 -2.84 5.89
C TRP A 62 7.78 -2.31 6.15
N VAL A 63 7.59 -1.76 7.35
CA VAL A 63 6.42 -0.98 7.73
C VAL A 63 6.84 0.46 8.00
N GLU A 64 6.10 1.42 7.48
CA GLU A 64 6.35 2.84 7.63
C GLU A 64 5.21 3.48 8.43
N PHE A 65 5.57 4.31 9.40
CA PHE A 65 4.65 5.17 10.13
C PHE A 65 4.92 6.63 9.79
N ASP A 66 3.92 7.27 9.20
CA ASP A 66 3.89 8.70 8.94
C ASP A 66 3.33 9.41 10.16
N ARG A 67 4.23 10.00 10.97
CA ARG A 67 3.87 10.68 12.21
C ARG A 67 2.99 11.90 11.94
N ASP A 68 3.29 12.66 10.89
CA ASP A 68 2.54 13.87 10.56
C ASP A 68 1.08 13.56 10.22
N ARG A 69 0.80 12.34 9.73
CA ARG A 69 -0.54 11.89 9.34
C ARG A 69 -1.18 10.88 10.30
N GLY A 70 -0.45 10.31 11.24
CA GLY A 70 -0.94 9.22 12.08
C GLY A 70 -1.27 7.94 11.31
N VAL A 71 -0.59 7.71 10.17
CA VAL A 71 -0.90 6.61 9.23
C VAL A 71 0.23 5.59 9.19
N LEU A 72 -0.13 4.31 9.22
CA LEU A 72 0.80 3.20 9.03
C LEU A 72 0.59 2.55 7.66
N SER A 73 1.69 2.28 6.97
CA SER A 73 1.71 1.67 5.64
C SER A 73 2.69 0.51 5.57
N LEU A 74 2.30 -0.58 4.91
CA LEU A 74 3.14 -1.72 4.63
C LEU A 74 3.75 -1.55 3.25
N VAL A 75 5.07 -1.72 3.12
CA VAL A 75 5.76 -1.63 1.84
C VAL A 75 6.25 -3.01 1.41
N THR A 76 5.87 -3.40 0.19
CA THR A 76 6.23 -4.69 -0.41
C THR A 76 7.62 -4.63 -1.05
N GLN A 77 8.26 -5.79 -1.26
CA GLN A 77 9.53 -5.89 -2.01
C GLN A 77 9.43 -5.36 -3.45
N LYS A 78 8.22 -5.28 -4.01
CA LYS A 78 7.96 -4.72 -5.34
C LYS A 78 7.76 -3.20 -5.32
N GLY A 79 7.99 -2.54 -4.19
CA GLY A 79 7.84 -1.10 -4.03
C GLY A 79 6.40 -0.60 -3.99
N ARG A 80 5.41 -1.50 -3.84
CA ARG A 80 4.01 -1.11 -3.64
C ARG A 80 3.73 -0.84 -2.17
N THR A 81 2.89 0.15 -1.92
CA THR A 81 2.49 0.58 -0.58
C THR A 81 1.05 0.17 -0.30
N GLN A 82 0.78 -0.30 0.90
CA GLN A 82 -0.55 -0.65 1.37
C GLN A 82 -0.82 0.03 2.72
N ASP A 83 -1.76 0.96 2.73
CA ASP A 83 -2.22 1.61 3.95
C ASP A 83 -2.85 0.57 4.91
N LEU A 84 -2.66 0.71 6.22
CA LEU A 84 -3.29 -0.18 7.20
C LEU A 84 -4.83 -0.04 7.16
N GLY A 85 -5.33 1.16 6.92
CA GLY A 85 -6.75 1.48 6.80
C GLY A 85 -7.43 1.85 8.11
N MET A 86 -6.65 2.25 9.13
CA MET A 86 -7.15 2.71 10.42
C MET A 86 -6.29 3.86 10.94
N ASP A 87 -6.91 4.78 11.66
CA ASP A 87 -6.22 5.89 12.31
C ASP A 87 -5.54 5.39 13.59
N ILE A 88 -4.32 5.84 13.82
CA ILE A 88 -3.58 5.54 15.06
C ILE A 88 -3.80 6.70 16.04
N PRO A 89 -4.40 6.45 17.23
CA PRO A 89 -4.62 7.48 18.24
C PRO A 89 -3.32 8.21 18.63
N GLU A 90 -3.37 9.55 18.75
CA GLU A 90 -2.17 10.38 19.02
C GLU A 90 -1.42 9.96 20.28
N ASP A 91 -2.14 9.59 21.35
CA ASP A 91 -1.57 9.10 22.62
C ASP A 91 -0.77 7.80 22.46
N THR A 92 -1.04 7.04 21.41
CA THR A 92 -0.38 5.79 21.08
C THR A 92 0.86 6.01 20.20
N GLN A 93 0.88 7.09 19.41
CA GLN A 93 1.95 7.35 18.44
C GLN A 93 3.31 7.59 19.09
N ASP A 94 3.35 8.21 20.27
CA ASP A 94 4.60 8.49 20.99
C ASP A 94 5.36 7.21 21.37
N PHE A 95 4.65 6.13 21.67
CA PHE A 95 5.27 4.83 21.96
C PHE A 95 5.91 4.18 20.73
N MET A 96 5.56 4.62 19.52
CA MET A 96 6.06 4.04 18.27
C MET A 96 7.36 4.68 17.79
N LEU A 97 7.75 5.84 18.33
CA LEU A 97 8.80 6.69 17.76
C LEU A 97 10.21 6.09 17.84
N GLU A 98 10.50 5.34 18.91
CA GLU A 98 11.80 4.71 19.14
C GLU A 98 11.83 3.25 18.68
N THR A 99 10.72 2.74 18.13
CA THR A 99 10.60 1.36 17.70
C THR A 99 11.39 1.12 16.42
N GLN A 100 12.21 0.08 16.40
CA GLN A 100 13.00 -0.30 15.21
C GLN A 100 12.35 -1.41 14.39
N ASN A 101 11.48 -2.21 15.01
CA ASN A 101 10.88 -3.38 14.39
C ASN A 101 9.43 -3.58 14.85
N ILE A 102 8.61 -4.11 13.96
CA ILE A 102 7.23 -4.52 14.22
C ILE A 102 7.10 -6.03 14.03
N SER A 103 6.31 -6.68 14.88
CA SER A 103 5.99 -8.10 14.75
C SER A 103 4.62 -8.26 14.09
N LEU A 104 4.54 -9.04 13.02
CA LEU A 104 3.32 -9.33 12.27
C LEU A 104 2.89 -10.76 12.58
N TRP A 105 1.71 -10.93 13.17
CA TRP A 105 1.21 -12.21 13.65
C TRP A 105 -0.01 -12.63 12.85
N ARG A 106 0.10 -13.74 12.12
CA ARG A 106 -1.06 -14.34 11.48
C ARG A 106 -1.83 -15.16 12.52
N MET A 107 -3.07 -14.78 12.76
CA MET A 107 -3.97 -15.49 13.65
C MET A 107 -4.83 -16.48 12.85
N GLN A 108 -4.93 -17.71 13.30
CA GLN A 108 -5.83 -18.73 12.75
C GLN A 108 -6.41 -19.55 13.90
N ASP A 109 -7.74 -19.67 13.96
CA ASP A 109 -8.45 -20.42 15.01
C ASP A 109 -8.04 -20.02 16.44
N GLY A 110 -7.78 -18.71 16.65
CA GLY A 110 -7.35 -18.15 17.93
C GLY A 110 -5.89 -18.42 18.31
N GLN A 111 -5.09 -19.01 17.41
CA GLN A 111 -3.68 -19.31 17.62
C GLN A 111 -2.80 -18.54 16.63
N ILE A 112 -1.53 -18.32 17.00
CA ILE A 112 -0.52 -17.74 16.11
C ILE A 112 -0.10 -18.82 15.12
N ALA A 113 -0.52 -18.67 13.86
CA ALA A 113 -0.21 -19.60 12.78
C ALA A 113 1.08 -19.24 12.03
N ASP A 114 1.51 -17.98 12.10
CA ASP A 114 2.77 -17.51 11.52
C ASP A 114 3.23 -16.19 12.16
N MET A 115 4.54 -15.91 12.11
CA MET A 115 5.13 -14.70 12.66
C MET A 115 6.28 -14.17 11.79
N TYR A 116 6.24 -12.87 11.51
CA TYR A 116 7.31 -12.13 10.83
C TYR A 116 7.76 -10.95 11.68
N ILE A 117 9.05 -10.60 11.62
CA ILE A 117 9.57 -9.37 12.19
C ILE A 117 10.09 -8.54 11.02
N LEU A 118 9.60 -7.30 10.91
CA LEU A 118 9.97 -6.39 9.85
C LEU A 118 10.56 -5.10 10.43
N PRO A 119 11.48 -4.44 9.70
CA PRO A 119 11.88 -3.08 10.02
C PRO A 119 10.66 -2.17 10.13
N PHE A 120 10.66 -1.33 11.17
CA PHE A 120 9.69 -0.29 11.39
C PHE A 120 10.38 1.06 11.21
N LEU A 121 9.89 1.86 10.27
CA LEU A 121 10.46 3.14 9.91
C LEU A 121 9.50 4.26 10.31
N VAL A 122 10.00 5.23 11.07
CA VAL A 122 9.25 6.44 11.39
C VAL A 122 9.66 7.52 10.40
N ARG A 123 8.68 8.08 9.70
CA ARG A 123 8.88 9.19 8.77
C ARG A 123 8.32 10.48 9.39
N ASN A 124 9.19 11.49 9.47
CA ASN A 124 8.83 12.88 9.72
C ASN A 124 9.17 13.69 8.47
N LEU A 125 8.19 14.33 7.86
CA LEU A 125 8.43 15.21 6.71
C LEU A 125 8.78 16.64 7.14
N ASN A 126 8.57 16.97 8.42
CA ASN A 126 8.75 18.31 8.98
C ASN A 126 9.84 18.42 10.06
N ALA A 127 10.80 17.49 10.12
CA ALA A 127 11.89 17.50 11.12
C ALA A 127 13.01 18.49 10.76
#